data_AF-A0A7S2MXG2-F1
#
_entry.id   AF-A0A7S2MXG2-F1
#
_cell.length_a   1.000
_cell.length_b   1.000
_cell.length_c   1.000
_cell.angle_alpha   90.00
_cell.angle_beta   90.00
_cell.angle_gamma   90.00
#
_symmetry.space_group_name_H-M   'P 1'
#
loop_
_entity.id
_entity.type
_entity.pdbx_description
1 polymer ?
#
loop_
_entity_poly.entity_id
_entity_poly.type
_entity_poly.pdbx_seq_one_letter_code
_entity_poly.pdbx_strand_id
1 'polypeptide(L)'
;MAPTTTTPSTFFDDVSLWLTEIKSNAKILQNLMLKEAVSSVVWSICSCLLRISLGLLVLLAGHRTTVHGGVVEGKEVMDEEEIMHEGGGILGWMKEEVFMIMSVLAGWALCLFPRKVAAGTAPGFVFASTWLLLPMQNTLGTIPNIPTRICEMGLGRLSLQELAVVLPIHFLGAMIGVLITKLLTPGILASHLVEPIIYSEGNPWLVDLMRETIVNAAFTVAILVLPEIMKLNKVPQGLTLLFMWPLYNYSVDAAGTASAFGPDVIYALRCIGSHEEVPLGQSSHMIGPILGGLLGGRIMRLFFPDDHTHTA
;
A
#
# COMPACT_ATOMS: atom_id res chain seq x y z
N MET A 1 34.31 -4.75 58.01
CA MET A 1 33.66 -5.00 56.70
C MET A 1 34.26 -6.28 56.15
N ALA A 2 33.48 -7.35 56.09
CA ALA A 2 33.93 -8.61 55.50
C ALA A 2 33.92 -8.46 53.96
N PRO A 3 34.94 -8.94 53.24
CA PRO A 3 34.94 -8.90 51.78
C PRO A 3 33.83 -9.82 51.28
N THR A 4 32.90 -9.27 50.50
CA THR A 4 31.95 -10.04 49.70
C THR A 4 32.74 -10.92 48.74
N THR A 5 32.83 -12.20 49.05
CA THR A 5 33.30 -13.25 48.16
C THR A 5 32.36 -13.31 46.96
N THR A 6 32.74 -12.64 45.87
CA THR A 6 32.18 -12.90 44.54
C THR A 6 32.57 -14.32 44.17
N THR A 7 31.65 -15.26 44.35
CA THR A 7 31.77 -16.61 43.80
C THR A 7 31.97 -16.46 42.29
N PRO A 8 33.01 -17.07 41.69
CA PRO A 8 33.18 -17.02 40.24
C PRO A 8 31.99 -17.76 39.63
N SER A 9 31.03 -17.01 39.06
CA SER A 9 30.13 -17.59 38.07
C SER A 9 31.03 -18.23 37.02
N THR A 10 30.83 -19.52 36.79
CA THR A 10 31.79 -20.25 35.98
C THR A 10 31.61 -19.75 34.55
N PHE A 11 32.72 -19.44 33.88
CA PHE A 11 32.75 -19.02 32.48
C PHE A 11 31.85 -19.89 31.56
N PHE A 12 31.62 -21.15 31.92
CA PHE A 12 30.72 -22.07 31.24
C PHE A 12 29.23 -21.72 31.38
N ASP A 13 28.79 -21.21 32.54
CA ASP A 13 27.41 -20.76 32.75
C ASP A 13 27.10 -19.56 31.86
N ASP A 14 28.03 -18.60 31.78
CA ASP A 14 27.90 -17.41 30.93
C ASP A 14 27.88 -17.78 29.43
N VAL A 15 28.73 -18.71 29.00
CA VAL A 15 28.73 -19.23 27.62
C VAL A 15 27.43 -19.97 27.31
N SER A 16 26.90 -20.76 28.24
CA SER A 16 25.64 -21.49 28.04
C SER A 16 24.44 -20.56 27.89
N LEU A 17 24.40 -19.47 28.66
CA LEU A 17 23.37 -18.46 28.61
C LEU A 17 23.44 -17.69 27.29
N TRP A 18 24.63 -17.27 26.88
CA TRP A 18 24.87 -16.62 25.59
C TRP A 18 24.46 -17.49 24.39
N LEU A 19 24.81 -18.79 24.41
CA LEU A 19 24.40 -19.73 23.36
C LEU A 19 22.88 -19.93 23.32
N THR A 20 22.22 -19.91 24.47
CA THR A 20 20.76 -20.04 24.56
C THR A 20 20.07 -18.79 23.99
N GLU A 21 20.60 -17.61 24.30
CA GLU A 21 20.14 -16.33 23.74
C GLU A 21 20.29 -16.30 22.21
N ILE A 22 21.44 -16.74 21.68
CA ILE A 22 21.66 -16.83 20.22
C ILE A 22 20.65 -17.78 19.56
N LYS A 23 20.44 -18.98 20.12
CA LYS A 23 19.48 -19.95 19.58
C LYS A 23 18.05 -19.41 19.62
N SER A 24 17.69 -18.73 20.71
CA SER A 24 16.39 -18.08 20.84
C SER A 24 16.20 -17.01 19.76
N ASN A 25 17.17 -16.10 19.62
CA ASN A 25 17.15 -15.02 18.62
C ASN A 25 17.12 -15.57 17.19
N ALA A 26 17.86 -16.63 16.89
CA ALA A 26 17.83 -17.28 15.59
C ALA A 26 16.45 -17.87 15.26
N LYS A 27 15.79 -18.52 16.23
CA LYS A 27 14.44 -19.08 16.05
C LYS A 27 13.40 -17.98 15.85
N ILE A 28 13.49 -16.88 16.61
CA ILE A 28 12.63 -15.71 16.45
C ILE A 28 12.79 -15.13 15.05
N LEU A 29 14.04 -14.93 14.61
CA LEU A 29 14.34 -14.41 13.29
C LEU A 29 13.83 -15.33 12.17
N GLN A 30 14.02 -16.64 12.29
CA GLN A 30 13.52 -17.61 11.31
C GLN A 30 11.99 -17.55 11.16
N ASN A 31 11.27 -17.48 12.28
CA ASN A 31 9.80 -17.36 12.27
C ASN A 31 9.35 -16.04 11.65
N LEU A 32 10.03 -14.94 11.96
CA LEU A 32 9.78 -13.64 11.35
C LEU A 32 10.00 -13.72 9.84
N MET A 33 11.15 -14.23 9.39
CA MET A 33 11.49 -14.34 7.97
C MET A 33 10.44 -15.13 7.19
N LEU A 34 10.01 -16.29 7.71
CA LEU A 34 9.01 -17.12 7.05
C LEU A 34 7.66 -16.40 6.95
N LYS A 35 7.23 -15.77 8.05
CA LYS A 35 5.96 -15.02 8.12
C LYS A 35 5.95 -13.86 7.11
N GLU A 36 7.02 -13.07 7.07
CA GLU A 36 7.17 -11.95 6.13
C GLU A 36 7.25 -12.42 4.68
N ALA A 37 7.99 -13.51 4.41
CA ALA A 37 8.10 -14.05 3.06
C ALA A 37 6.75 -14.53 2.54
N VAL A 38 6.02 -15.31 3.33
CA VAL A 38 4.67 -15.79 2.96
C VAL A 38 3.72 -14.61 2.78
N SER A 39 3.73 -13.64 3.70
CA SER A 39 2.86 -12.46 3.62
C SER A 39 3.14 -11.61 2.38
N SER A 40 4.40 -11.33 2.07
CA SER A 40 4.80 -10.57 0.86
C SER A 40 4.45 -11.29 -0.45
N VAL A 41 4.68 -12.61 -0.53
CA VAL A 41 4.30 -13.41 -1.71
C VAL A 41 2.79 -13.40 -1.91
N VAL A 42 2.02 -13.71 -0.88
CA VAL A 42 0.55 -13.74 -0.94
C VAL A 42 0.01 -12.36 -1.30
N TRP A 43 0.55 -11.31 -0.69
CA TRP A 43 0.16 -9.93 -0.95
C TRP A 43 0.33 -9.54 -2.42
N SER A 44 1.47 -9.90 -2.99
CA SER A 44 1.81 -9.57 -4.37
C SER A 44 0.93 -10.33 -5.36
N ILE A 45 0.63 -11.60 -5.07
CA ILE A 45 -0.33 -12.40 -5.85
C ILE A 45 -1.72 -11.74 -5.78
N CYS A 46 -2.24 -11.45 -4.59
CA CYS A 46 -3.55 -10.84 -4.41
C CYS A 46 -3.64 -9.46 -5.09
N SER A 47 -2.59 -8.64 -5.00
CA SER A 47 -2.50 -7.36 -5.68
C SER A 47 -2.59 -7.51 -7.20
N CYS A 48 -1.78 -8.41 -7.77
CA CYS A 48 -1.82 -8.71 -9.20
C CYS A 48 -3.22 -9.18 -9.66
N LEU A 49 -3.85 -10.10 -8.92
CA LEU A 49 -5.19 -10.60 -9.24
C LEU A 49 -6.28 -9.52 -9.14
N LEU A 50 -6.19 -8.65 -8.14
CA LEU A 50 -7.08 -7.51 -7.99
C LEU A 50 -6.95 -6.55 -9.17
N ARG A 51 -5.70 -6.29 -9.62
CA ARG A 51 -5.43 -5.48 -10.82
C ARG A 51 -6.10 -6.07 -12.06
N ILE A 52 -6.03 -7.38 -12.29
CA ILE A 52 -6.73 -8.03 -13.41
C ILE A 52 -8.24 -7.83 -13.29
N SER A 53 -8.78 -8.10 -12.11
CA SER A 53 -10.22 -8.08 -11.88
C SER A 53 -10.78 -6.68 -12.15
N LEU A 54 -10.08 -5.63 -11.71
CA LEU A 54 -10.43 -4.24 -12.02
C LEU A 54 -10.29 -3.94 -13.52
N GLY A 55 -9.20 -4.37 -14.17
CA GLY A 55 -9.02 -4.19 -15.61
C GLY A 55 -10.12 -4.86 -16.45
N LEU A 56 -10.49 -6.11 -16.12
CA LEU A 56 -11.58 -6.83 -16.76
C LEU A 56 -12.93 -6.15 -16.53
N LEU A 57 -13.20 -5.64 -15.33
CA LEU A 57 -14.43 -4.88 -15.06
C LEU A 57 -14.52 -3.61 -15.91
N VAL A 58 -13.42 -2.87 -16.08
CA VAL A 58 -13.37 -1.69 -16.94
C VAL A 58 -13.61 -2.07 -18.41
N LEU A 59 -12.97 -3.13 -18.90
CA LEU A 59 -13.18 -3.62 -20.27
C LEU A 59 -14.63 -4.06 -20.50
N LEU A 60 -15.23 -4.79 -19.56
CA LEU A 60 -16.62 -5.22 -19.65
C LEU A 60 -17.60 -4.03 -19.59
N ALA A 61 -17.31 -3.01 -18.77
CA ALA A 61 -18.11 -1.80 -18.72
C ALA A 61 -18.04 -1.00 -20.03
N GLY A 62 -16.85 -0.86 -20.62
CA GLY A 62 -16.66 -0.18 -21.90
C GLY A 62 -17.22 -0.95 -23.12
N HIS A 63 -17.28 -2.28 -23.05
CA HIS A 63 -17.92 -3.07 -24.10
C HIS A 63 -19.45 -2.93 -24.06
N ARG A 64 -20.04 -2.69 -22.87
CA ARG A 64 -21.49 -2.52 -22.71
C ARG A 64 -22.01 -1.19 -23.26
N THR A 65 -21.20 -0.13 -23.20
CA THR A 65 -21.54 1.18 -23.79
C THR A 65 -21.45 1.15 -25.32
N THR A 66 -20.54 0.36 -25.89
CA THR A 66 -20.41 0.19 -27.35
C THR A 66 -21.45 -0.73 -27.97
N VAL A 67 -21.97 -1.74 -27.24
CA VAL A 67 -22.98 -2.68 -27.76
C VAL A 67 -24.41 -2.13 -27.67
N HIS A 68 -24.69 -1.18 -26.76
CA HIS A 68 -25.98 -0.46 -26.74
C HIS A 68 -26.00 0.79 -27.63
N GLY A 69 -24.83 1.29 -28.06
CA GLY A 69 -24.71 2.22 -29.18
C GLY A 69 -24.72 1.46 -30.51
N GLY A 70 -25.85 0.82 -30.83
CA GLY A 70 -26.05 0.23 -32.15
C GLY A 70 -25.77 1.25 -33.23
N VAL A 71 -24.99 0.82 -34.23
CA VAL A 71 -24.72 1.53 -35.48
C VAL A 71 -26.02 2.11 -36.05
N VAL A 72 -26.23 3.42 -35.87
CA VAL A 72 -27.12 4.22 -36.71
C VAL A 72 -26.23 4.88 -37.75
N GLU A 73 -25.87 4.10 -38.77
CA GLU A 73 -25.44 4.67 -40.03
C GLU A 73 -26.66 5.32 -40.68
N GLY A 74 -26.71 6.65 -40.65
CA GLY A 74 -27.62 7.38 -41.52
C GLY A 74 -28.21 8.65 -40.91
N LYS A 75 -27.64 9.76 -41.38
CA LYS A 75 -28.23 11.09 -41.55
C LYS A 75 -28.20 12.10 -40.39
N GLU A 76 -27.61 13.23 -40.82
CA GLU A 76 -28.01 14.61 -40.59
C GLU A 76 -27.54 15.25 -39.28
N VAL A 77 -26.53 16.09 -39.48
CA VAL A 77 -26.17 17.28 -38.69
C VAL A 77 -27.43 17.90 -38.09
N MET A 78 -27.64 17.71 -36.80
CA MET A 78 -28.57 18.49 -36.00
C MET A 78 -28.02 18.63 -34.57
N ASP A 79 -27.77 19.89 -34.24
CA ASP A 79 -27.67 20.58 -32.96
C ASP A 79 -27.34 19.78 -31.68
N GLU A 80 -26.16 20.12 -31.13
CA GLU A 80 -25.48 19.64 -29.93
C GLU A 80 -26.17 19.99 -28.59
N GLU A 81 -27.50 20.01 -28.53
CA GLU A 81 -28.21 20.49 -27.33
C GLU A 81 -29.37 19.60 -26.87
N GLU A 82 -29.32 18.27 -27.01
CA GLU A 82 -30.34 17.43 -26.36
C GLU A 82 -29.99 15.94 -26.15
N ILE A 83 -28.81 15.60 -25.61
CA ILE A 83 -28.56 14.22 -25.10
C ILE A 83 -27.74 14.27 -23.81
N MET A 84 -28.34 14.77 -22.73
CA MET A 84 -27.78 14.63 -21.36
C MET A 84 -28.86 14.30 -20.33
N HIS A 85 -29.87 13.52 -20.71
CA HIS A 85 -30.81 12.97 -19.74
C HIS A 85 -31.31 11.60 -20.22
N GLU A 86 -30.60 10.53 -19.89
CA GLU A 86 -31.23 9.25 -19.54
C GLU A 86 -30.17 8.24 -19.06
N GLY A 87 -30.29 7.81 -17.80
CA GLY A 87 -29.52 6.70 -17.24
C GLY A 87 -28.87 6.93 -15.86
N GLY A 88 -28.95 8.12 -15.29
CA GLY A 88 -28.48 8.41 -13.93
C GLY A 88 -29.47 7.94 -12.87
N GLY A 89 -29.55 6.64 -12.60
CA GLY A 89 -30.32 6.14 -11.45
C GLY A 89 -29.86 6.81 -10.15
N ILE A 90 -30.71 6.83 -9.11
CA ILE A 90 -30.43 7.42 -7.78
C ILE A 90 -29.04 7.00 -7.24
N LEU A 91 -28.60 5.78 -7.56
CA LEU A 91 -27.28 5.26 -7.20
C LEU A 91 -26.09 5.96 -7.90
N GLY A 92 -26.27 6.47 -9.12
CA GLY A 92 -25.28 7.24 -9.87
C GLY A 92 -25.12 8.65 -9.30
N TRP A 93 -26.24 9.33 -9.06
CA TRP A 93 -26.28 10.63 -8.37
C TRP A 93 -25.67 10.55 -6.97
N MET A 94 -26.01 9.53 -6.18
CA MET A 94 -25.40 9.33 -4.86
C MET A 94 -23.90 9.07 -4.94
N LYS A 95 -23.40 8.37 -5.97
CA LYS A 95 -21.96 8.16 -6.15
C LYS A 95 -21.23 9.45 -6.50
N GLU A 96 -21.78 10.27 -7.38
CA GLU A 96 -21.18 11.54 -7.79
C GLU A 96 -21.18 12.56 -6.64
N GLU A 97 -22.29 12.69 -5.92
CA GLU A 97 -22.40 13.59 -4.77
C GLU A 97 -21.50 13.16 -3.60
N VAL A 98 -21.46 11.86 -3.27
CA VAL A 98 -20.57 11.35 -2.22
C VAL A 98 -19.10 11.48 -2.64
N PHE A 99 -18.77 11.19 -3.90
CA PHE A 99 -17.41 11.37 -4.42
C PHE A 99 -16.99 12.84 -4.43
N MET A 100 -17.91 13.76 -4.76
CA MET A 100 -17.69 15.20 -4.73
C MET A 100 -17.48 15.70 -3.30
N ILE A 101 -18.37 15.35 -2.36
CA ILE A 101 -18.25 15.74 -0.95
C ILE A 101 -16.95 15.18 -0.35
N MET A 102 -16.63 13.90 -0.60
CA MET A 102 -15.37 13.30 -0.14
C MET A 102 -14.16 13.93 -0.82
N SER A 103 -14.26 14.32 -2.08
CA SER A 103 -13.19 15.04 -2.81
C SER A 103 -13.02 16.46 -2.32
N VAL A 104 -14.09 17.13 -1.88
CA VAL A 104 -14.05 18.46 -1.25
C VAL A 104 -13.47 18.34 0.15
N LEU A 105 -13.90 17.40 0.99
CA LEU A 105 -13.34 17.18 2.33
C LEU A 105 -11.86 16.78 2.27
N ALA A 106 -11.49 15.90 1.33
CA ALA A 106 -10.10 15.60 1.00
C ALA A 106 -9.39 16.87 0.52
N GLY A 107 -10.03 17.62 -0.39
CA GLY A 107 -9.52 18.88 -0.93
C GLY A 107 -9.23 19.93 0.14
N TRP A 108 -10.08 20.06 1.15
CA TRP A 108 -9.91 20.98 2.28
C TRP A 108 -8.80 20.52 3.24
N ALA A 109 -8.75 19.22 3.56
CA ALA A 109 -7.64 18.64 4.32
C ALA A 109 -6.30 18.75 3.57
N LEU A 110 -6.35 18.84 2.24
CA LEU A 110 -5.22 18.89 1.32
C LEU A 110 -5.04 20.28 0.68
N CYS A 111 -5.74 21.33 1.13
CA CYS A 111 -5.54 22.71 0.66
C CYS A 111 -4.17 23.27 1.06
N LEU A 112 -3.43 22.56 1.92
CA LEU A 112 -2.01 22.76 2.20
C LEU A 112 -1.07 22.10 1.17
N PHE A 113 -1.60 21.36 0.19
CA PHE A 113 -0.88 20.59 -0.82
C PHE A 113 -1.29 20.96 -2.26
N PRO A 114 -0.37 20.87 -3.24
CA PRO A 114 -0.61 21.35 -4.60
C PRO A 114 -1.70 20.57 -5.35
N ARG A 115 -2.44 21.28 -6.23
CA ARG A 115 -3.68 20.87 -6.91
C ARG A 115 -3.73 19.39 -7.34
N LYS A 116 -4.86 18.76 -6.98
CA LYS A 116 -5.29 17.38 -7.26
C LYS A 116 -5.69 17.21 -8.72
N VAL A 117 -5.30 16.10 -9.35
CA VAL A 117 -6.07 15.48 -10.44
C VAL A 117 -6.93 14.41 -9.79
N ALA A 118 -8.25 14.48 -9.94
CA ALA A 118 -9.14 13.43 -9.46
C ALA A 118 -8.90 12.18 -10.30
N ALA A 119 -7.99 11.34 -9.84
CA ALA A 119 -7.82 10.02 -10.37
C ALA A 119 -9.03 9.18 -9.96
N GLY A 120 -9.64 8.46 -10.89
CA GLY A 120 -10.62 7.42 -10.56
C GLY A 120 -9.95 6.24 -9.84
N THR A 121 -10.22 5.01 -10.28
CA THR A 121 -9.49 3.82 -9.81
C THR A 121 -8.06 3.81 -10.35
N ALA A 122 -7.18 4.60 -9.75
CA ALA A 122 -5.78 4.63 -10.15
C ALA A 122 -5.08 3.30 -9.84
N PRO A 123 -4.12 2.85 -10.68
CA PRO A 123 -3.45 1.57 -10.50
C PRO A 123 -2.80 1.39 -9.13
N GLY A 124 -2.26 2.47 -8.55
CA GLY A 124 -1.60 2.46 -7.23
C GLY A 124 -2.52 2.07 -6.07
N PHE A 125 -3.84 2.26 -6.18
CA PHE A 125 -4.81 1.85 -5.15
C PHE A 125 -4.75 0.35 -4.84
N VAL A 126 -4.43 -0.46 -5.86
CA VAL A 126 -4.33 -1.92 -5.72
C VAL A 126 -3.33 -2.29 -4.62
N PHE A 127 -2.25 -1.52 -4.48
CA PHE A 127 -1.19 -1.76 -3.49
C PHE A 127 -1.46 -1.16 -2.10
N ALA A 128 -2.66 -0.61 -1.90
CA ALA A 128 -3.08 -0.04 -0.62
C ALA A 128 -4.42 -0.61 -0.16
N SER A 129 -4.93 -1.64 -0.84
CA SER A 129 -6.26 -2.17 -0.63
C SER A 129 -6.48 -2.67 0.80
N THR A 130 -7.17 -1.87 1.62
CA THR A 130 -7.54 -2.24 3.02
C THR A 130 -8.37 -3.52 3.06
N TRP A 131 -9.14 -3.83 2.01
CA TRP A 131 -9.90 -5.08 1.87
C TRP A 131 -9.03 -6.32 1.83
N LEU A 132 -7.78 -6.19 1.39
CA LEU A 132 -6.83 -7.29 1.36
C LEU A 132 -5.90 -7.21 2.58
N LEU A 133 -5.40 -6.02 2.90
CA LEU A 133 -4.43 -5.81 3.96
C LEU A 133 -4.97 -6.15 5.36
N LEU A 134 -6.22 -5.78 5.71
CA LEU A 134 -6.76 -6.09 7.04
C LEU A 134 -7.05 -7.59 7.24
N PRO A 135 -7.68 -8.32 6.29
CA PRO A 135 -7.78 -9.77 6.41
C PRO A 135 -6.42 -10.45 6.49
N MET A 136 -5.43 -9.99 5.71
CA MET A 136 -4.06 -10.50 5.80
C MET A 136 -3.43 -10.23 7.16
N GLN A 137 -3.62 -9.05 7.74
CA GLN A 137 -3.19 -8.77 9.10
C GLN A 137 -3.85 -9.72 10.11
N ASN A 138 -5.14 -9.98 9.96
CA ASN A 138 -5.87 -10.89 10.87
C ASN A 138 -5.43 -12.35 10.74
N THR A 139 -5.11 -12.82 9.53
CA THR A 139 -4.71 -14.22 9.27
C THR A 139 -3.22 -14.45 9.47
N LEU A 140 -2.40 -13.57 8.92
CA LEU A 140 -0.94 -13.69 8.90
C LEU A 140 -0.30 -12.88 10.01
N GLY A 141 -1.03 -12.05 10.77
CA GLY A 141 -0.50 -11.31 11.91
C GLY A 141 0.45 -10.16 11.57
N THR A 142 0.52 -9.72 10.31
CA THR A 142 1.34 -8.59 9.84
C THR A 142 0.71 -7.97 8.60
N ILE A 143 0.90 -6.66 8.40
CA ILE A 143 0.54 -5.98 7.15
C ILE A 143 1.78 -6.04 6.23
N PRO A 144 1.72 -6.76 5.09
CA PRO A 144 2.84 -6.89 4.14
C PRO A 144 3.02 -5.61 3.30
N ASN A 145 3.37 -4.53 3.97
CA ASN A 145 3.54 -3.22 3.36
C ASN A 145 4.78 -2.55 3.96
N ILE A 146 5.81 -2.31 3.15
CA ILE A 146 7.09 -1.75 3.60
C ILE A 146 6.93 -0.46 4.43
N PRO A 147 6.19 0.57 3.96
CA PRO A 147 5.95 1.77 4.76
C PRO A 147 5.37 1.47 6.14
N THR A 148 4.46 0.50 6.23
CA THR A 148 3.85 0.09 7.49
C THR A 148 4.86 -0.58 8.43
N ARG A 149 5.72 -1.49 7.91
CA ARG A 149 6.78 -2.12 8.72
C ARG A 149 7.80 -1.11 9.22
N ILE A 150 8.15 -0.11 8.41
CA ILE A 150 9.02 1.00 8.82
C ILE A 150 8.35 1.85 9.91
N CYS A 151 7.05 2.12 9.77
CA CYS A 151 6.26 2.84 10.77
C CYS A 151 6.25 2.09 12.12
N GLU A 152 6.09 0.76 12.09
CA GLU A 152 6.11 -0.10 13.27
C GLU A 152 7.47 -0.12 13.99
N MET A 153 8.59 0.07 13.27
CA MET A 153 9.89 0.30 13.89
C MET A 153 9.89 1.59 14.72
N GLY A 154 9.22 2.66 14.25
CA GLY A 154 9.07 3.91 15.00
C GLY A 154 8.32 3.75 16.33
N LEU A 155 7.45 2.74 16.42
CA LEU A 155 6.72 2.33 17.61
C LEU A 155 7.50 1.35 18.51
N GLY A 156 8.66 0.85 18.06
CA GLY A 156 9.42 -0.18 18.77
C GLY A 156 8.82 -1.59 18.65
N ARG A 157 7.86 -1.81 17.75
CA ARG A 157 7.29 -3.14 17.45
C ARG A 157 8.23 -3.99 16.58
N LEU A 158 9.19 -3.33 15.92
CA LEU A 158 10.25 -3.92 15.13
C LEU A 158 11.58 -3.26 15.49
N SER A 159 12.61 -4.06 15.70
CA SER A 159 13.99 -3.56 15.80
C SER A 159 14.56 -3.21 14.42
N LEU A 160 15.61 -2.39 14.40
CA LEU A 160 16.33 -2.06 13.17
C LEU A 160 16.93 -3.31 12.50
N GLN A 161 17.38 -4.28 13.29
CA GLN A 161 17.94 -5.55 12.80
C GLN A 161 16.87 -6.40 12.11
N GLU A 162 15.69 -6.51 12.71
CA GLU A 162 14.56 -7.20 12.10
C GLU A 162 14.12 -6.50 10.82
N LEU A 163 14.03 -5.16 10.81
CA LEU A 163 13.68 -4.40 9.61
C LEU A 163 14.70 -4.61 8.47
N ALA A 164 15.99 -4.67 8.78
CA ALA A 164 17.05 -4.93 7.80
C ALA A 164 16.90 -6.31 7.11
N VAL A 165 16.29 -7.28 7.80
CA VAL A 165 15.98 -8.61 7.24
C VAL A 165 14.62 -8.62 6.53
N VAL A 166 13.62 -7.91 7.08
CA VAL A 166 12.27 -7.80 6.50
C VAL A 166 12.30 -7.14 5.12
N LEU A 167 13.05 -6.05 4.95
CA LEU A 167 13.10 -5.30 3.70
C LEU A 167 13.48 -6.15 2.48
N PRO A 168 14.64 -6.85 2.43
CA PRO A 168 14.98 -7.69 1.27
C PRO A 168 13.98 -8.83 1.05
N ILE A 169 13.36 -9.35 2.12
CA ILE A 169 12.31 -10.38 2.01
C ILE A 169 11.07 -9.84 1.31
N HIS A 170 10.65 -8.59 1.59
CA HIS A 170 9.52 -7.97 0.89
C HIS A 170 9.78 -7.82 -0.61
N PHE A 171 10.96 -7.33 -0.99
CA PHE A 171 11.33 -7.22 -2.40
C PHE A 171 11.39 -8.59 -3.10
N LEU A 172 12.04 -9.58 -2.48
CA LEU A 172 12.16 -10.92 -3.05
C LEU A 172 10.79 -11.63 -3.12
N GLY A 173 10.00 -11.53 -2.04
CA GLY A 173 8.66 -12.08 -1.97
C GLY A 173 7.74 -11.48 -3.03
N ALA A 174 7.84 -10.16 -3.25
CA ALA A 174 7.08 -9.51 -4.31
C ALA A 174 7.49 -9.97 -5.71
N MET A 175 8.79 -10.11 -5.98
CA MET A 175 9.29 -10.67 -7.24
C MET A 175 8.75 -12.09 -7.48
N ILE A 176 8.81 -12.95 -6.45
CA ILE A 176 8.29 -14.31 -6.52
C ILE A 176 6.77 -14.30 -6.78
N GLY A 177 6.02 -13.47 -6.06
CA GLY A 177 4.56 -13.38 -6.23
C GLY A 177 4.14 -12.91 -7.62
N VAL A 178 4.80 -11.87 -8.15
CA VAL A 178 4.58 -11.39 -9.52
C VAL A 178 4.96 -12.48 -10.55
N LEU A 179 6.08 -13.17 -10.36
CA LEU A 179 6.51 -14.26 -11.23
C LEU A 179 5.51 -15.43 -11.25
N ILE A 180 5.06 -15.89 -10.07
CA ILE A 180 4.03 -16.92 -9.93
C ILE A 180 2.77 -16.49 -10.67
N THR A 181 2.33 -15.26 -10.48
CA THR A 181 1.13 -14.73 -11.13
C THR A 181 1.27 -14.72 -12.66
N LYS A 182 2.43 -14.30 -13.18
CA LYS A 182 2.74 -14.34 -14.62
C LYS A 182 2.70 -15.78 -15.17
N LEU A 183 3.26 -16.74 -14.44
CA LEU A 183 3.33 -18.14 -14.88
C LEU A 183 1.97 -18.85 -14.86
N LEU A 184 1.10 -18.48 -13.92
CA LEU A 184 -0.22 -19.11 -13.77
C LEU A 184 -1.31 -18.47 -14.63
N THR A 185 -1.03 -17.32 -15.26
CA THR A 185 -2.02 -16.57 -16.03
C THR A 185 -1.83 -16.78 -17.54
N PRO A 186 -2.91 -16.91 -18.34
CA PRO A 186 -2.80 -17.04 -19.80
C PRO A 186 -2.04 -15.85 -20.43
N GLY A 187 -1.25 -16.12 -21.48
CA GLY A 187 -0.24 -15.18 -22.00
C GLY A 187 -0.72 -13.75 -22.28
N ILE A 188 -1.93 -13.57 -22.81
CA ILE A 188 -2.49 -12.23 -23.10
C ILE A 188 -2.79 -11.45 -21.81
N LEU A 189 -3.31 -12.13 -20.78
CA LEU A 189 -3.55 -11.51 -19.47
C LEU A 189 -2.24 -11.35 -18.69
N ALA A 190 -1.28 -12.25 -18.88
CA ALA A 190 0.02 -12.23 -18.23
C ALA A 190 0.84 -10.98 -18.60
N SER A 191 0.77 -10.49 -19.84
CA SER A 191 1.46 -9.27 -20.25
C SER A 191 0.90 -8.01 -19.58
N HIS A 192 -0.43 -7.88 -19.50
CA HIS A 192 -1.08 -6.75 -18.81
C HIS A 192 -0.88 -6.78 -17.29
N LEU A 193 -0.75 -7.97 -16.73
CA LEU A 193 -0.53 -8.19 -15.30
C LEU A 193 0.77 -7.58 -14.79
N VAL A 194 1.84 -7.86 -15.53
CA VAL A 194 3.21 -7.49 -15.15
C VAL A 194 3.65 -6.18 -15.76
N GLU A 195 2.77 -5.52 -16.52
CA GLU A 195 3.04 -4.22 -17.09
C GLU A 195 3.40 -3.24 -15.96
N PRO A 196 4.58 -2.61 -15.99
CA PRO A 196 5.00 -1.70 -14.95
C PRO A 196 4.06 -0.51 -14.89
N ILE A 197 3.87 0.03 -13.69
CA ILE A 197 3.14 1.27 -13.53
C ILE A 197 4.09 2.42 -13.83
N ILE A 198 3.74 3.19 -14.85
CA ILE A 198 4.49 4.34 -15.30
C ILE A 198 3.89 5.59 -14.67
N TYR A 199 4.66 6.24 -13.80
CA TYR A 199 4.29 7.52 -13.19
C TYR A 199 4.71 8.67 -14.10
N SER A 200 3.90 9.73 -14.14
CA SER A 200 4.17 10.91 -14.95
C SER A 200 4.94 11.98 -14.17
N GLU A 201 6.06 12.42 -14.73
CA GLU A 201 6.98 13.41 -14.17
C GLU A 201 6.61 14.86 -14.55
N GLY A 202 5.31 15.16 -14.71
CA GLY A 202 4.86 16.51 -15.06
C GLY A 202 5.14 17.57 -13.98
N ASN A 203 5.46 17.15 -12.75
CA ASN A 203 5.83 18.02 -11.64
C ASN A 203 7.33 17.92 -11.32
N PRO A 204 7.90 18.90 -10.59
CA PRO A 204 9.24 18.74 -10.04
C PRO A 204 9.34 17.51 -9.12
N TRP A 205 10.38 16.70 -9.29
CA TRP A 205 10.58 15.44 -8.55
C TRP A 205 10.43 15.58 -7.02
N LEU A 206 10.83 16.72 -6.45
CA LEU A 206 10.71 17.00 -5.02
C LEU A 206 9.25 17.13 -4.57
N VAL A 207 8.38 17.69 -5.41
CA VAL A 207 6.94 17.82 -5.14
C VAL A 207 6.30 16.44 -5.09
N ASP A 208 6.61 15.58 -6.06
CA ASP A 208 6.09 14.21 -6.10
C ASP A 208 6.63 13.38 -4.93
N LEU A 209 7.91 13.55 -4.57
CA LEU A 209 8.50 12.92 -3.38
C LEU A 209 7.79 13.35 -2.08
N MET A 210 7.52 14.64 -1.92
CA MET A 210 6.81 15.15 -0.73
C MET A 210 5.38 14.62 -0.67
N ARG A 211 4.66 14.61 -1.80
CA ARG A 211 3.31 14.04 -1.90
C ARG A 211 3.31 12.56 -1.54
N GLU A 212 4.22 11.78 -2.11
CA GLU A 212 4.38 10.37 -1.80
C GLU A 212 4.66 10.14 -0.31
N THR A 213 5.58 10.92 0.25
CA THR A 213 5.94 10.84 1.69
C THR A 213 4.72 11.06 2.58
N ILE A 214 3.94 12.11 2.32
CA ILE A 214 2.83 12.52 3.18
C ILE A 214 1.65 11.58 3.06
N VAL A 215 1.34 11.13 1.84
CA VAL A 215 0.26 10.18 1.59
C VAL A 215 0.58 8.82 2.23
N ASN A 216 1.81 8.34 2.12
CA ASN A 216 2.23 7.11 2.79
C ASN A 216 2.28 7.26 4.31
N ALA A 217 2.67 8.42 4.85
CA ALA A 217 2.60 8.68 6.29
C ALA A 217 1.14 8.64 6.78
N ALA A 218 0.23 9.32 6.08
CA ALA A 218 -1.19 9.32 6.43
C ALA A 218 -1.79 7.91 6.33
N PHE A 219 -1.45 7.17 5.26
CA PHE A 219 -1.90 5.80 5.05
C PHE A 219 -1.41 4.85 6.14
N THR A 220 -0.12 4.86 6.46
CA THR A 220 0.47 3.97 7.48
C THR A 220 -0.09 4.24 8.87
N VAL A 221 -0.24 5.50 9.25
CA VAL A 221 -0.91 5.89 10.50
C VAL A 221 -2.34 5.40 10.49
N ALA A 222 -3.10 5.71 9.45
CA ALA A 222 -4.53 5.41 9.40
C ALA A 222 -4.81 3.90 9.39
N ILE A 223 -4.03 3.09 8.66
CA ILE A 223 -4.23 1.63 8.62
C ILE A 223 -3.83 0.93 9.92
N LEU A 224 -2.93 1.52 10.72
CA LEU A 224 -2.58 1.00 12.04
C LEU A 224 -3.52 1.49 13.15
N VAL A 225 -4.04 2.71 13.04
CA VAL A 225 -4.83 3.36 14.11
C VAL A 225 -6.33 3.13 13.94
N LEU A 226 -6.88 3.31 12.74
CA LEU A 226 -8.33 3.29 12.53
C LEU A 226 -8.95 1.95 12.91
N PRO A 227 -8.39 0.77 12.55
CA PRO A 227 -8.97 -0.51 12.96
C PRO A 227 -9.08 -0.66 14.47
N GLU A 228 -8.09 -0.16 15.22
CA GLU A 228 -8.08 -0.20 16.69
C GLU A 228 -9.07 0.80 17.28
N ILE A 229 -9.14 2.04 16.77
CA ILE A 229 -10.17 3.02 17.19
C ILE A 229 -11.57 2.43 16.97
N MET A 230 -11.80 1.82 15.81
CA MET A 230 -13.10 1.23 15.48
C MET A 230 -13.43 0.07 16.41
N LYS A 231 -12.46 -0.81 16.68
CA LYS A 231 -12.61 -1.91 17.64
C LYS A 231 -12.94 -1.42 19.04
N LEU A 232 -12.24 -0.39 19.54
CA LEU A 232 -12.51 0.24 20.84
C LEU A 232 -13.94 0.81 20.92
N ASN A 233 -14.43 1.36 19.81
CA ASN A 233 -15.77 1.94 19.72
C ASN A 233 -16.85 0.92 19.30
N LYS A 234 -16.52 -0.38 19.21
CA LYS A 234 -17.44 -1.46 18.76
C LYS A 234 -18.04 -1.22 17.36
N VAL A 235 -17.32 -0.49 16.51
CA VAL A 235 -17.68 -0.25 15.11
C VAL A 235 -17.09 -1.37 14.25
N PRO A 236 -17.84 -1.92 13.26
CA PRO A 236 -17.31 -2.95 12.37
C PRO A 236 -16.05 -2.51 11.64
N GLN A 237 -14.94 -3.24 11.77
CA GLN A 237 -13.65 -2.90 11.17
C GLN A 237 -13.72 -2.72 9.64
N GLY A 238 -14.69 -3.34 8.96
CA GLY A 238 -14.91 -3.16 7.53
C GLY A 238 -15.17 -1.71 7.10
N LEU A 239 -15.67 -0.85 8.00
CA LEU A 239 -15.87 0.58 7.69
C LEU A 239 -14.55 1.38 7.68
N THR A 240 -13.40 0.79 8.08
CA THR A 240 -12.07 1.42 7.96
C THR A 240 -11.84 1.92 6.54
N LEU A 241 -12.29 1.14 5.55
CA LEU A 241 -12.19 1.50 4.15
C LEU A 241 -12.80 2.87 3.84
N LEU A 242 -13.96 3.19 4.41
CA LEU A 242 -14.67 4.43 4.12
C LEU A 242 -13.84 5.65 4.54
N PHE A 243 -13.14 5.52 5.67
CA PHE A 243 -12.22 6.54 6.18
C PHE A 243 -10.90 6.59 5.39
N MET A 244 -10.44 5.46 4.86
CA MET A 244 -9.25 5.37 4.02
C MET A 244 -9.51 5.81 2.57
N TRP A 245 -10.76 5.83 2.12
CA TRP A 245 -11.16 6.14 0.75
C TRP A 245 -10.59 7.46 0.20
N PRO A 246 -10.56 8.57 0.96
CA PRO A 246 -9.91 9.81 0.51
C PRO A 246 -8.44 9.64 0.13
N LEU A 247 -7.68 8.81 0.86
CA LEU A 247 -6.26 8.59 0.62
C LEU A 247 -6.03 7.80 -0.67
N TYR A 248 -6.94 6.89 -1.01
CA TYR A 248 -6.86 6.08 -2.23
C TYR A 248 -7.11 6.84 -3.51
N ASN A 249 -7.96 7.85 -3.43
CA ASN A 249 -8.29 8.71 -4.57
C ASN A 249 -7.38 9.95 -4.61
N TYR A 250 -6.30 9.95 -3.82
CA TYR A 250 -5.31 11.00 -3.87
C TYR A 250 -4.23 10.64 -4.90
N SER A 251 -4.18 11.43 -5.97
CA SER A 251 -3.10 11.35 -6.94
C SER A 251 -1.85 12.03 -6.41
N VAL A 252 -0.70 11.38 -6.64
CA VAL A 252 0.61 11.89 -6.23
C VAL A 252 1.43 12.41 -7.41
N ASP A 253 1.00 12.19 -8.64
CA ASP A 253 1.72 12.57 -9.87
C ASP A 253 0.86 13.46 -10.78
N ALA A 254 1.41 13.86 -11.93
CA ALA A 254 0.70 14.71 -12.89
C ALA A 254 -0.34 13.95 -13.75
N ALA A 255 -0.21 12.62 -13.88
CA ALA A 255 -1.09 11.80 -14.72
C ALA A 255 -2.32 11.25 -13.98
N GLY A 256 -2.48 11.55 -12.69
CA GLY A 256 -3.56 10.94 -11.93
C GLY A 256 -3.22 9.53 -11.45
N THR A 257 -1.96 9.14 -11.37
CA THR A 257 -1.57 7.89 -10.70
C THR A 257 -1.65 8.14 -9.18
N ALA A 258 -2.29 7.21 -8.46
CA ALA A 258 -2.30 7.18 -7.00
C ALA A 258 -0.91 6.88 -6.47
N SER A 259 -0.71 7.07 -5.16
CA SER A 259 0.55 6.74 -4.49
C SER A 259 0.99 5.30 -4.76
N ALA A 260 2.30 5.10 -4.76
CA ALA A 260 2.92 3.81 -4.88
C ALA A 260 2.44 2.80 -3.85
N PHE A 261 2.33 3.23 -2.58
CA PHE A 261 1.98 2.46 -1.38
C PHE A 261 2.82 1.18 -1.10
N GLY A 262 3.19 0.38 -2.10
CA GLY A 262 4.05 -0.80 -2.05
C GLY A 262 5.22 -0.69 -3.02
N PRO A 263 6.35 -0.08 -2.61
CA PRO A 263 7.51 0.10 -3.49
C PRO A 263 8.13 -1.23 -3.94
N ASP A 264 7.99 -2.29 -3.14
CA ASP A 264 8.39 -3.66 -3.45
C ASP A 264 7.63 -4.26 -4.63
N VAL A 265 6.30 -4.08 -4.67
CA VAL A 265 5.48 -4.59 -5.79
C VAL A 265 5.79 -3.83 -7.07
N ILE A 266 5.97 -2.51 -7.00
CA ILE A 266 6.38 -1.69 -8.16
C ILE A 266 7.73 -2.15 -8.69
N TYR A 267 8.69 -2.38 -7.80
CA TYR A 267 10.00 -2.91 -8.17
C TYR A 267 9.87 -4.29 -8.83
N ALA A 268 9.08 -5.20 -8.26
CA ALA A 268 8.85 -6.53 -8.81
C ALA A 268 8.24 -6.48 -10.22
N LEU A 269 7.23 -5.64 -10.44
CA LEU A 269 6.63 -5.44 -11.76
C LEU A 269 7.65 -4.95 -12.79
N ARG A 270 8.57 -4.06 -12.40
CA ARG A 270 9.66 -3.61 -13.28
C ARG A 270 10.63 -4.73 -13.65
N CYS A 271 11.08 -5.50 -12.67
CA CYS A 271 12.03 -6.59 -12.92
C CYS A 271 11.46 -7.70 -13.80
N ILE A 272 10.15 -7.98 -13.67
CA ILE A 272 9.49 -9.09 -14.38
C ILE A 272 8.83 -8.64 -15.70
N GLY A 273 8.53 -7.33 -15.83
CA GLY A 273 7.75 -6.73 -16.91
C GLY A 273 8.44 -6.52 -18.26
N SER A 274 9.72 -6.91 -18.42
CA SER A 274 10.44 -6.86 -19.71
C SER A 274 10.51 -5.47 -20.39
N HIS A 275 10.55 -4.38 -19.63
CA HIS A 275 10.84 -3.04 -20.20
C HIS A 275 12.33 -2.72 -20.05
N GLU A 276 13.02 -2.51 -21.18
CA GLU A 276 14.49 -2.42 -21.23
C GLU A 276 15.07 -1.19 -20.51
N GLU A 277 14.31 -0.11 -20.32
CA GLU A 277 14.81 1.06 -19.58
C GLU A 277 13.65 1.71 -18.83
N VAL A 278 13.53 1.44 -17.53
CA VAL A 278 12.63 2.21 -16.67
C VAL A 278 13.29 3.56 -16.39
N PRO A 279 12.63 4.70 -16.68
CA PRO A 279 13.21 6.01 -16.45
C PRO A 279 13.65 6.21 -14.99
N LEU A 280 14.82 6.80 -14.81
CA LEU A 280 15.40 7.14 -13.50
C LEU A 280 14.48 8.02 -12.63
N GLY A 281 13.51 8.73 -13.21
CA GLY A 281 12.67 9.70 -12.51
C GLY A 281 11.53 9.10 -11.67
N GLN A 282 11.35 7.77 -11.65
CA GLN A 282 10.41 7.12 -10.73
C GLN A 282 10.98 6.85 -9.32
N SER A 283 12.10 7.48 -8.96
CA SER A 283 12.76 7.32 -7.66
C SER A 283 11.93 7.90 -6.50
N SER A 284 11.14 8.95 -6.75
CA SER A 284 10.19 9.54 -5.79
C SER A 284 9.20 8.50 -5.26
N HIS A 285 8.71 7.62 -6.13
CA HIS A 285 7.74 6.56 -5.82
C HIS A 285 8.37 5.35 -5.10
N MET A 286 9.70 5.24 -5.09
CA MET A 286 10.44 4.24 -4.33
C MET A 286 10.84 4.77 -2.95
N ILE A 287 11.34 6.01 -2.90
CA ILE A 287 11.88 6.65 -1.70
C ILE A 287 10.77 7.24 -0.84
N GLY A 288 9.76 7.86 -1.46
CA GLY A 288 8.65 8.52 -0.78
C GLY A 288 7.90 7.61 0.19
N PRO A 289 7.51 6.38 -0.19
CA PRO A 289 6.89 5.44 0.74
C PRO A 289 7.76 5.10 1.96
N ILE A 290 9.09 4.96 1.77
CA ILE A 290 10.05 4.70 2.86
C ILE A 290 10.07 5.88 3.84
N LEU A 291 10.22 7.11 3.32
CA LEU A 291 10.17 8.33 4.13
C LEU A 291 8.81 8.51 4.81
N GLY A 292 7.73 8.15 4.12
CA GLY A 292 6.37 8.17 4.65
C GLY A 292 6.21 7.22 5.83
N GLY A 293 6.75 6.01 5.76
CA GLY A 293 6.80 5.09 6.90
C GLY A 293 7.57 5.66 8.10
N LEU A 294 8.73 6.30 7.86
CA LEU A 294 9.49 6.95 8.93
C LEU A 294 8.72 8.10 9.59
N LEU A 295 8.09 8.96 8.78
CA LEU A 295 7.26 10.07 9.25
C LEU A 295 6.03 9.55 10.00
N GLY A 296 5.34 8.55 9.44
CA GLY A 296 4.22 7.86 10.08
C GLY A 296 4.59 7.29 11.44
N GLY A 297 5.75 6.62 11.55
CA GLY A 297 6.26 6.09 12.82
C GLY A 297 6.51 7.17 13.87
N ARG A 298 6.98 8.36 13.45
CA ARG A 298 7.14 9.52 14.33
C ARG A 298 5.80 10.06 14.82
N ILE A 299 4.82 10.19 13.91
CA ILE A 299 3.45 10.61 14.25
C ILE A 299 2.84 9.62 15.24
N MET A 300 2.91 8.32 14.93
CA MET A 300 2.42 7.24 15.79
C MET A 300 3.02 7.32 17.19
N ARG A 301 4.35 7.42 17.31
CA ARG A 301 5.01 7.50 18.62
C ARG A 301 4.57 8.71 19.46
N LEU A 302 4.25 9.85 18.82
CA LEU A 302 3.88 11.08 19.54
C LEU A 302 2.40 11.14 19.91
N PHE A 303 1.51 10.68 19.01
CA PHE A 303 0.06 10.87 19.15
C PHE A 303 -0.70 9.59 19.47
N PHE A 304 -0.10 8.42 19.18
CA PHE A 304 -0.70 7.09 19.39
C PHE A 304 0.33 6.12 19.99
N PRO A 305 0.97 6.47 21.13
CA PRO A 305 1.99 5.62 21.73
C PRO A 305 1.41 4.28 22.18
N ASP A 306 2.17 3.21 21.97
CA ASP A 306 1.87 1.91 22.58
C ASP A 306 2.24 1.94 24.06
N ASP A 307 1.52 1.19 24.90
CA ASP A 307 1.77 1.10 26.35
C ASP A 307 3.22 0.72 26.71
N HIS A 308 3.92 0.01 25.82
CA HIS A 308 5.32 -0.41 26.01
C HIS A 308 6.36 0.67 25.67
N THR A 309 5.98 1.80 25.06
CA THR A 309 6.92 2.86 24.65
C THR A 309 7.35 3.80 25.78
N HIS A 310 6.74 3.69 26.97
CA HIS A 310 7.05 4.52 28.14
C HIS A 310 8.19 3.99 29.02
N THR A 311 8.77 2.82 28.70
CA THR A 311 9.83 2.18 29.49
C THR A 311 11.23 2.25 28.88
N ALA A 312 11.43 3.03 27.81
CA ALA A 312 12.72 3.19 27.13
C ALA A 312 13.24 4.63 27.17
#